data_AF-A0A8B9DYD6-F1
#
_entry.id   AF-A0A8B9DYD6-F1
#
_cell.length_a   1.000
_cell.length_b   1.000
_cell.length_c   1.000
_cell.angle_alpha   90.00
_cell.angle_beta   90.00
_cell.angle_gamma   90.00
#
_symmetry.space_group_name_H-M   'P 1'
#
loop_
_entity.id
_entity.type
_entity.pdbx_description
1 polymer ?
#
loop_
_entity_poly.entity_id
_entity_poly.type
_entity_poly.pdbx_seq_one_letter_code
_entity_poly.pdbx_strand_id
1 'polypeptide(L)'
;MEEQQRREAEAAEQRMAHRLRCALMECAQEKIQAVAEARKQEREAALNEAARQHSMLAEALYRKRIDQLNKEKCNEMNIALSIKQKENQIEIEKQLKEAEILHLDELERVMATLKAAEDQVKTLMQKLEKMTAWKDSLESEIQATRQAFQKYIDATFPDLSPGQADFILPFRTTLESKTSLRQFSVRMRVHGENLVIFCN
;
A
#
# COMPACT_ATOMS: atom_id res chain seq x y z
N MET A 1 -50.16 -37.78 115.07
CA MET A 1 -50.16 -36.61 114.17
C MET A 1 -48.75 -36.28 113.68
N GLU A 2 -47.75 -36.20 114.56
CA GLU A 2 -46.35 -35.86 114.18
C GLU A 2 -45.65 -36.89 113.27
N GLU A 3 -45.82 -38.19 113.51
CA GLU A 3 -45.17 -39.23 112.68
C GLU A 3 -45.75 -39.28 111.25
N GLN A 4 -47.03 -38.94 111.10
CA GLN A 4 -47.70 -38.81 109.80
C GLN A 4 -47.13 -37.61 109.02
N GLN A 5 -46.98 -36.46 109.69
CA GLN A 5 -46.41 -35.24 109.11
C GLN A 5 -44.95 -35.43 108.66
N ARG A 6 -44.16 -36.21 109.41
CA ARG A 6 -42.77 -36.53 109.06
C ARG A 6 -42.67 -37.39 107.79
N ARG A 7 -43.51 -38.42 107.65
CA ARG A 7 -43.57 -39.26 106.44
C ARG A 7 -44.04 -38.45 105.22
N GLU A 8 -44.97 -37.53 105.40
CA GLU A 8 -45.43 -36.62 104.35
C GLU A 8 -44.35 -35.64 103.90
N ALA A 9 -43.54 -35.11 104.83
CA ALA A 9 -42.39 -34.26 104.55
C ALA A 9 -41.29 -35.01 103.78
N GLU A 10 -40.91 -36.21 104.23
CA GLU A 10 -39.92 -37.06 103.55
C GLU A 10 -40.40 -37.45 102.13
N ALA A 11 -41.69 -37.77 101.96
CA ALA A 11 -42.27 -38.02 100.64
C ALA A 11 -42.31 -36.77 99.76
N ALA A 12 -42.49 -35.57 100.33
CA ALA A 12 -42.40 -34.31 99.59
C ALA A 12 -40.97 -34.00 99.14
N GLU A 13 -39.98 -34.24 100.00
CA GLU A 13 -38.55 -34.09 99.68
C GLU A 13 -38.12 -35.06 98.58
N GLN A 14 -38.54 -36.33 98.64
CA GLN A 14 -38.24 -37.30 97.59
C GLN A 14 -38.87 -36.91 96.24
N ARG A 15 -40.10 -36.39 96.25
CA ARG A 15 -40.74 -35.85 95.03
C ARG A 15 -39.99 -34.63 94.50
N MET A 16 -39.54 -33.73 95.37
CA MET A 16 -38.74 -32.57 94.97
C MET A 16 -37.35 -32.97 94.44
N ALA A 17 -36.66 -33.90 95.10
CA ALA A 17 -35.36 -34.43 94.66
C ALA A 17 -35.47 -35.15 93.32
N HIS A 18 -36.54 -35.92 93.10
CA HIS A 18 -36.82 -36.56 91.82
C HIS A 18 -37.08 -35.54 90.72
N ARG A 19 -37.90 -34.51 90.97
CA ARG A 19 -38.14 -33.40 90.02
C ARG A 19 -36.84 -32.66 89.67
N LEU A 20 -36.02 -32.36 90.67
CA LEU A 20 -34.72 -31.71 90.45
C LEU A 20 -33.79 -32.60 89.62
N ARG A 21 -33.76 -33.91 89.89
CA ARG A 21 -32.97 -34.87 89.10
C ARG A 21 -33.44 -34.94 87.65
N CYS A 22 -34.75 -34.96 87.40
CA CYS A 22 -35.30 -34.92 86.05
C CYS A 22 -34.90 -33.61 85.33
N ALA A 23 -35.06 -32.46 85.99
CA ALA A 23 -34.69 -31.16 85.42
C ALA A 23 -33.17 -31.05 85.13
N LEU A 24 -32.32 -31.61 85.99
CA LEU A 24 -30.87 -31.66 85.74
C LEU A 24 -30.52 -32.55 84.55
N MET A 25 -31.24 -33.65 84.35
CA MET A 25 -31.03 -34.55 83.21
C MET A 25 -31.48 -33.89 81.90
N GLU A 26 -32.63 -33.20 81.90
CA GLU A 26 -33.13 -32.41 80.77
C GLU A 26 -32.14 -31.28 80.43
N CYS A 27 -31.68 -30.51 81.41
CA CYS A 27 -30.68 -29.46 81.22
C CYS A 27 -29.34 -30.01 80.69
N ALA A 28 -28.89 -31.18 81.17
CA ALA A 28 -27.70 -31.83 80.65
C ALA A 28 -27.87 -32.26 79.18
N GLN A 29 -29.07 -32.75 78.81
CA GLN A 29 -29.38 -33.14 77.44
C GLN A 29 -29.47 -31.92 76.51
N GLU A 30 -30.12 -30.84 76.93
CA GLU A 30 -30.18 -29.57 76.21
C GLU A 30 -28.77 -28.98 76.00
N LYS A 31 -27.92 -29.04 77.03
CA LYS A 31 -26.51 -28.60 76.91
C LYS A 31 -25.75 -29.43 75.87
N ILE A 32 -25.93 -30.75 75.84
CA ILE A 32 -25.29 -31.61 74.85
C ILE A 32 -25.77 -31.26 73.44
N GLN A 33 -27.07 -31.04 73.25
CA GLN A 33 -27.65 -30.63 71.96
C GLN A 33 -27.14 -29.26 71.53
N ALA A 34 -27.18 -28.25 72.40
CA ALA A 34 -26.69 -26.91 72.10
C ALA A 34 -25.20 -26.89 71.73
N VAL A 35 -24.36 -27.68 72.42
CA VAL A 35 -22.93 -27.81 72.09
C VAL A 35 -22.74 -28.55 70.75
N ALA A 36 -23.54 -29.58 70.46
CA ALA A 36 -23.46 -30.29 69.19
C ALA A 36 -23.87 -29.39 68.01
N GLU A 37 -24.92 -28.59 68.17
CA GLU A 37 -25.38 -27.61 67.19
C GLU A 37 -24.36 -26.49 66.96
N ALA A 38 -23.81 -25.91 68.05
CA ALA A 38 -22.78 -24.89 67.96
C ALA A 38 -21.52 -25.42 67.22
N ARG A 39 -21.08 -26.63 67.53
CA ARG A 39 -19.95 -27.28 66.82
C ARG A 39 -20.26 -27.58 65.35
N LYS A 40 -21.51 -27.92 65.02
CA LYS A 40 -21.93 -28.13 63.64
C LYS A 40 -21.87 -26.81 62.86
N GLN A 41 -22.42 -25.74 63.42
CA GLN A 41 -22.39 -24.41 62.82
C GLN A 41 -20.96 -23.89 62.63
N GLU A 42 -20.08 -24.09 63.62
CA GLU A 42 -18.67 -23.71 63.53
C GLU A 42 -17.96 -24.45 62.38
N ARG A 43 -18.19 -25.77 62.24
CA ARG A 43 -17.64 -26.56 61.14
C ARG A 43 -18.16 -26.11 59.78
N GLU A 44 -19.47 -25.86 59.66
CA GLU A 44 -20.07 -25.36 58.42
C GLU A 44 -19.51 -23.98 58.04
N ALA A 45 -19.38 -23.08 59.01
CA ALA A 45 -18.77 -21.76 58.80
C ALA A 45 -17.30 -21.88 58.35
N ALA A 46 -16.51 -22.74 58.99
CA ALA A 46 -15.12 -22.99 58.62
C ALA A 46 -14.98 -23.58 57.21
N LEU A 47 -15.84 -24.53 56.83
CA LEU A 47 -15.86 -25.11 55.49
C LEU A 47 -16.26 -24.09 54.42
N ASN A 48 -17.28 -23.27 54.69
CA ASN A 48 -17.72 -22.23 53.78
C ASN A 48 -16.65 -21.16 53.57
N GLU A 49 -15.95 -20.77 54.64
CA GLU A 49 -14.86 -19.81 54.55
C GLU A 49 -13.65 -20.38 53.79
N ALA A 50 -13.27 -21.63 54.06
CA ALA A 50 -12.24 -22.32 53.31
C ALA A 50 -12.59 -22.43 51.81
N ALA A 51 -13.85 -22.77 51.48
CA ALA A 51 -14.32 -22.85 50.10
C ALA A 51 -14.24 -21.47 49.39
N ARG A 52 -14.62 -20.39 50.08
CA ARG A 52 -14.48 -19.01 49.55
C ARG A 52 -13.03 -18.64 49.29
N GLN A 53 -12.15 -18.93 50.23
CA GLN A 53 -10.71 -18.66 50.09
C GLN A 53 -10.12 -19.45 48.92
N HIS A 54 -10.48 -20.73 48.78
CA HIS A 54 -10.07 -21.53 47.62
C HIS A 54 -10.59 -20.96 46.30
N SER A 55 -11.85 -20.51 46.25
CA SER A 55 -12.42 -19.87 45.05
C SER A 55 -11.64 -18.61 44.67
N MET A 56 -11.39 -17.72 45.63
CA MET A 56 -10.66 -16.47 45.40
C MET A 56 -9.22 -16.72 44.91
N LEU A 57 -8.53 -17.70 45.52
CA LEU A 57 -7.18 -18.07 45.10
C LEU A 57 -7.16 -18.67 43.70
N ALA A 58 -8.11 -19.56 43.38
CA ALA A 58 -8.24 -20.13 42.05
C ALA A 58 -8.51 -19.05 41.00
N GLU A 59 -9.45 -18.15 41.25
CA GLU A 59 -9.74 -17.01 40.37
C GLU A 59 -8.51 -16.11 40.15
N ALA A 60 -7.76 -15.79 41.21
CA ALA A 60 -6.54 -14.99 41.09
C ALA A 60 -5.47 -15.68 40.23
N LEU A 61 -5.30 -17.00 40.38
CA LEU A 61 -4.39 -17.80 39.55
C LEU A 61 -4.83 -17.84 38.08
N TYR A 62 -6.13 -18.02 37.82
CA TYR A 62 -6.66 -17.99 36.46
C TYR A 62 -6.49 -16.62 35.80
N ARG A 63 -6.80 -15.53 36.51
CA ARG A 63 -6.58 -14.17 36.00
C ARG A 63 -5.12 -13.95 35.64
N LYS A 64 -4.19 -14.29 36.54
CA LYS A 64 -2.75 -14.17 36.27
C LYS A 64 -2.31 -14.98 35.06
N ARG A 65 -2.84 -16.20 34.89
CA ARG A 65 -2.53 -17.05 33.73
C ARG A 65 -3.11 -16.47 32.43
N ILE A 66 -4.34 -15.96 32.45
CA ILE A 66 -4.96 -15.31 31.29
C ILE A 66 -4.18 -14.07 30.89
N ASP A 67 -3.78 -13.23 31.86
CA ASP A 67 -2.99 -12.02 31.58
C ASP A 67 -1.64 -12.35 30.96
N GLN A 68 -0.98 -13.42 31.45
CA GLN A 68 0.28 -13.90 30.89
C GLN A 68 0.09 -14.42 29.46
N LEU A 69 -0.94 -15.24 29.23
CA LEU A 69 -1.27 -15.76 27.91
C LEU A 69 -1.58 -14.62 26.92
N ASN A 70 -2.31 -13.60 27.36
CA ASN A 70 -2.63 -12.45 26.52
C ASN A 70 -1.38 -11.67 26.12
N LYS A 71 -0.41 -11.49 27.03
CA LYS A 71 0.88 -10.86 26.72
C LYS A 71 1.68 -11.68 25.71
N GLU A 72 1.75 -12.99 25.91
CA GLU A 72 2.44 -13.91 25.00
C GLU A 72 1.81 -13.87 23.60
N LYS A 73 0.49 -13.96 23.51
CA LYS A 73 -0.23 -13.91 22.23
C LYS A 73 -0.12 -12.56 21.53
N CYS A 74 -0.15 -11.46 22.28
CA CYS A 74 0.11 -10.13 21.73
C CYS A 74 1.53 -10.05 21.13
N ASN A 75 2.53 -10.56 21.85
CA ASN A 75 3.92 -10.59 21.37
C ASN A 75 4.08 -11.48 20.12
N GLU A 76 3.51 -12.68 20.11
CA GLU A 76 3.51 -13.57 18.94
C GLU A 76 2.88 -12.90 17.72
N MET A 77 1.73 -12.24 17.90
CA MET A 77 1.04 -11.53 16.83
C MET A 77 1.85 -10.35 16.32
N ASN A 78 2.49 -9.57 17.21
CA ASN A 78 3.36 -8.46 16.82
C ASN A 78 4.58 -8.92 16.04
N ILE A 79 5.19 -10.05 16.43
CA ILE A 79 6.31 -10.66 15.69
C ILE A 79 5.84 -11.09 14.30
N ALA A 80 4.73 -11.82 14.21
CA ALA A 80 4.18 -12.28 12.94
C ALA A 80 3.84 -11.11 12.01
N LEU A 81 3.24 -10.04 12.55
CA LEU A 81 2.93 -8.82 11.80
C LEU A 81 4.20 -8.16 11.28
N SER A 82 5.23 -8.02 12.12
CA SER A 82 6.51 -7.41 11.72
C SER A 82 7.21 -8.23 10.63
N ILE A 83 7.19 -9.56 10.71
CA ILE A 83 7.72 -10.44 9.67
C ILE A 83 6.97 -10.21 8.36
N LYS A 84 5.63 -10.23 8.38
CA LYS A 84 4.80 -10.03 7.18
C LYS A 84 5.01 -8.65 6.56
N GLN A 85 5.13 -7.61 7.37
CA GLN A 85 5.45 -6.27 6.89
C GLN A 85 6.81 -6.21 6.19
N LYS A 86 7.84 -6.84 6.75
CA LYS A 86 9.17 -6.91 6.14
C LYS A 86 9.18 -7.72 4.85
N GLU A 87 8.49 -8.87 4.81
CA GLU A 87 8.34 -9.68 3.59
C GLU A 87 7.68 -8.88 2.47
N ASN A 88 6.58 -8.18 2.78
CA ASN A 88 5.89 -7.33 1.80
C ASN A 88 6.79 -6.19 1.30
N GLN A 89 7.54 -5.55 2.20
CA GLN A 89 8.48 -4.48 1.83
C GLN A 89 9.56 -4.99 0.88
N ILE A 90 10.15 -6.16 1.16
CA ILE A 90 11.16 -6.80 0.31
C ILE A 90 10.59 -7.14 -1.06
N GLU A 91 9.37 -7.68 -1.12
CA GLU A 91 8.71 -8.04 -2.37
C GLU A 91 8.42 -6.79 -3.24
N ILE A 92 7.92 -5.71 -2.63
CA ILE A 92 7.69 -4.44 -3.33
C ILE A 92 9.01 -3.88 -3.87
N GLU A 93 10.09 -3.87 -3.08
CA GLU A 93 11.40 -3.41 -3.53
C GLU A 93 11.97 -4.26 -4.67
N LYS A 94 11.73 -5.57 -4.64
CA LYS A 94 12.14 -6.47 -5.72
C LYS A 94 11.37 -6.16 -7.00
N GLN A 95 10.04 -6.05 -6.93
CA GLN A 95 9.21 -5.71 -8.08
C GLN A 95 9.56 -4.34 -8.66
N LEU A 96 9.87 -3.37 -7.81
CA LEU A 96 10.32 -2.04 -8.24
C LEU A 96 11.64 -2.13 -9.03
N LYS A 97 12.63 -2.85 -8.50
CA LYS A 97 13.93 -3.04 -9.19
C LYS A 97 13.77 -3.78 -10.51
N GLU A 98 12.93 -4.80 -10.57
CA GLU A 98 12.63 -5.53 -11.81
C GLU A 98 11.98 -4.60 -12.86
N ALA A 99 11.01 -3.78 -12.45
CA ALA A 99 10.39 -2.79 -13.32
C ALA A 99 11.39 -1.71 -13.78
N GLU A 100 12.26 -1.23 -12.91
CA GLU A 100 13.32 -0.27 -13.25
C GLU A 100 14.28 -0.83 -14.31
N ILE A 101 14.72 -2.09 -14.16
CA ILE A 101 15.60 -2.75 -15.15
C ILE A 101 14.87 -2.85 -16.50
N LEU A 102 13.62 -3.31 -16.52
CA LEU A 102 12.84 -3.43 -17.75
C LEU A 102 12.66 -2.07 -18.45
N HIS A 103 12.41 -1.01 -17.69
CA HIS A 103 12.27 0.34 -18.23
C HIS A 103 13.60 0.89 -18.76
N LEU A 104 14.71 0.61 -18.09
CA LEU A 104 16.04 0.99 -18.57
C LEU A 104 16.39 0.28 -19.89
N ASP A 105 16.12 -1.03 -19.99
CA ASP A 105 16.35 -1.81 -21.22
C ASP A 105 15.47 -1.29 -22.39
N GLU A 106 14.21 -0.95 -22.11
CA GLU A 106 13.33 -0.35 -23.12
C GLU A 106 13.83 1.03 -23.55
N LEU A 107 14.26 1.85 -22.60
CA LEU A 107 14.83 3.17 -22.90
C LEU A 107 16.08 3.05 -23.76
N GLU A 108 16.99 2.12 -23.46
CA GLU A 108 18.19 1.87 -24.25
C GLU A 108 17.83 1.46 -25.69
N ARG A 109 16.83 0.59 -25.87
CA ARG A 109 16.34 0.18 -27.19
C ARG A 109 15.75 1.35 -27.97
N VAL A 110 14.94 2.18 -27.33
CA VAL A 110 14.35 3.38 -27.96
C VAL A 110 15.45 4.39 -28.31
N MET A 111 16.45 4.58 -27.46
CA MET A 111 17.59 5.46 -27.75
C MET A 111 18.41 4.94 -28.94
N ALA A 112 18.63 3.62 -29.04
CA ALA A 112 19.33 3.03 -30.17
C ALA A 112 18.57 3.22 -31.51
N THR A 113 17.25 3.03 -31.50
CA THR A 113 16.41 3.24 -32.69
C THR A 113 16.33 4.71 -33.09
N LEU A 114 16.22 5.62 -32.12
CA LEU A 114 16.28 7.06 -32.35
C LEU A 114 17.59 7.47 -33.01
N LYS A 115 18.73 7.04 -32.46
CA LYS A 115 20.05 7.34 -33.02
C LYS A 115 20.21 6.83 -34.46
N ALA A 116 19.73 5.62 -34.73
CA ALA A 116 19.75 5.06 -36.09
C ALA A 116 18.90 5.90 -37.07
N ALA A 117 17.73 6.38 -36.63
CA ALA A 117 16.88 7.25 -37.44
C ALA A 117 17.52 8.63 -37.66
N GLU A 118 18.16 9.21 -36.64
CA GLU A 118 18.91 10.47 -36.75
C GLU A 118 20.05 10.36 -37.77
N ASP A 119 20.81 9.26 -37.75
CA ASP A 119 21.89 9.01 -38.71
C ASP A 119 21.37 8.85 -40.15
N GLN A 120 20.19 8.22 -40.33
CA GLN A 120 19.51 8.16 -41.62
C GLN A 120 19.09 9.56 -42.10
N VAL A 121 18.49 10.38 -41.24
CA VAL A 121 18.12 11.76 -41.56
C VAL A 121 19.34 12.57 -41.97
N LYS A 122 20.45 12.45 -41.24
CA LYS A 122 21.72 13.10 -41.57
C LYS A 122 22.22 12.72 -42.96
N THR A 123 22.16 11.42 -43.28
CA THR A 123 22.56 10.89 -44.59
C THR A 123 21.68 11.45 -45.71
N LEU A 124 20.36 11.52 -45.48
CA LEU A 124 19.42 12.10 -46.45
C LEU A 124 19.65 13.60 -46.65
N MET A 125 19.92 14.35 -45.57
CA MET A 125 20.26 15.77 -45.66
C MET A 125 21.51 16.00 -46.51
N GLN A 126 22.57 15.21 -46.34
CA GLN A 126 23.78 15.31 -47.16
C GLN A 126 23.51 15.00 -48.65
N LYS A 127 22.64 14.03 -48.94
CA LYS A 127 22.23 13.74 -50.32
C LYS A 127 21.44 14.90 -50.93
N LEU A 128 20.51 15.49 -50.16
CA LEU A 128 19.71 16.62 -50.59
C LEU A 128 20.56 17.87 -50.85
N GLU A 129 21.55 18.13 -50.01
CA GLU A 129 22.51 19.23 -50.18
C GLU A 129 23.28 19.07 -51.51
N LYS A 130 23.81 17.88 -51.79
CA LYS A 130 24.47 17.59 -53.08
C LYS A 130 23.52 17.80 -54.25
N MET A 131 22.30 17.25 -54.20
CA MET A 131 21.31 17.44 -55.27
C MET A 131 20.94 18.92 -55.48
N THR A 132 20.87 19.69 -54.41
CA THR A 132 20.60 21.13 -54.46
C THR A 132 21.77 21.87 -55.14
N ALA A 133 23.02 21.56 -54.78
CA ALA A 133 24.18 22.14 -55.44
C ALA A 133 24.25 21.80 -56.94
N TRP A 134 23.93 20.56 -57.31
CA TRP A 134 23.82 20.14 -58.72
C TRP A 134 22.72 20.91 -59.46
N LYS A 135 21.55 21.06 -58.84
CA LYS A 135 20.44 21.86 -59.39
C LYS A 135 20.87 23.31 -59.63
N ASP A 136 21.53 23.94 -58.66
CA ASP A 136 21.95 25.34 -58.75
C ASP A 136 23.03 25.55 -59.82
N SER A 137 23.96 24.60 -59.95
CA SER A 137 24.96 24.57 -61.03
C SER A 137 24.30 24.51 -62.42
N LEU A 138 23.33 23.62 -62.60
CA LEU A 138 22.59 23.48 -63.87
C LEU A 138 21.74 24.72 -64.18
N GLU A 139 21.08 25.30 -63.17
CA GLU A 139 20.30 26.54 -63.39
C GLU A 139 21.21 27.71 -63.76
N SER A 140 22.41 27.80 -63.16
CA SER A 140 23.42 28.80 -63.54
C SER A 140 23.90 28.62 -64.99
N GLU A 141 24.12 27.39 -65.44
CA GLU A 141 24.49 27.09 -66.83
C GLU A 141 23.38 27.48 -67.79
N ILE A 142 22.13 27.09 -67.51
CA ILE A 142 20.95 27.47 -68.31
C ILE A 142 20.83 28.99 -68.39
N GLN A 143 21.05 29.70 -67.28
CA GLN A 143 21.00 31.16 -67.25
C GLN A 143 22.11 31.80 -68.09
N ALA A 144 23.33 31.26 -68.05
CA ALA A 144 24.44 31.72 -68.89
C ALA A 144 24.14 31.49 -70.38
N THR A 145 23.60 30.32 -70.74
CA THR A 145 23.16 30.02 -72.10
C THR A 145 22.05 30.97 -72.56
N ARG A 146 21.04 31.23 -71.72
CA ARG A 146 19.99 32.23 -72.00
C ARG A 146 20.58 33.61 -72.33
N GLN A 147 21.51 34.10 -71.51
CA GLN A 147 22.18 35.39 -71.74
C GLN A 147 22.98 35.41 -73.04
N ALA A 148 23.66 34.31 -73.39
CA ALA A 148 24.40 34.20 -74.64
C ALA A 148 23.47 34.23 -75.88
N PHE A 149 22.34 33.52 -75.82
CA PHE A 149 21.33 33.56 -76.88
C PHE A 149 20.71 34.94 -77.03
N GLN A 150 20.37 35.62 -75.92
CA GLN A 150 19.83 36.97 -75.99
C GLN A 150 20.81 37.93 -76.69
N LYS A 151 22.10 37.89 -76.31
CA LYS A 151 23.14 38.69 -76.98
C LYS A 151 23.25 38.41 -78.48
N TYR A 152 23.12 37.14 -78.88
CA TYR A 152 23.14 36.77 -80.30
C TYR A 152 21.92 37.30 -81.07
N ILE A 153 20.73 37.21 -80.47
CA ILE A 153 19.49 37.74 -81.04
C ILE A 153 19.58 39.26 -81.19
N ASP A 154 19.98 39.97 -80.12
CA ASP A 154 20.13 41.42 -80.13
C ASP A 154 21.12 41.89 -81.21
N ALA A 155 22.20 41.13 -81.45
CA ALA A 155 23.19 41.44 -82.48
C ALA A 155 22.72 41.14 -83.91
N THR A 156 21.92 40.07 -84.10
CA THR A 156 21.49 39.60 -85.42
C THR A 156 20.20 40.27 -85.89
N PHE A 157 19.34 40.66 -84.95
CA PHE A 157 18.01 41.22 -85.21
C PHE A 157 17.76 42.48 -84.35
N PRO A 158 18.40 43.62 -84.67
CA PRO A 158 18.30 44.84 -83.88
C PRO A 158 16.89 45.45 -83.85
N ASP A 159 16.04 45.10 -84.83
CA ASP A 159 14.65 45.58 -84.92
C ASP A 159 13.66 44.76 -84.07
N LEU A 160 14.10 43.62 -83.50
CA LEU A 160 13.29 42.85 -82.55
C LEU A 160 13.22 43.59 -81.22
N SER A 161 12.01 43.85 -80.72
CA SER A 161 11.84 44.46 -79.40
C SER A 161 12.29 43.49 -78.30
N PRO A 162 12.93 44.00 -77.22
CA PRO A 162 13.31 43.19 -76.07
C PRO A 162 12.12 42.38 -75.54
N GLY A 163 12.29 41.06 -75.39
CA GLY A 163 11.26 40.15 -74.92
C GLY A 163 10.44 39.44 -76.01
N GLN A 164 10.52 39.84 -77.29
CA GLN A 164 9.79 39.14 -78.36
C GLN A 164 10.30 37.70 -78.61
N ALA A 165 11.53 37.38 -78.20
CA ALA A 165 12.13 36.06 -78.36
C ALA A 165 12.13 35.22 -77.07
N ASP A 166 11.49 35.69 -75.99
CA ASP A 166 11.50 35.01 -74.68
C ASP A 166 10.84 33.62 -74.71
N PHE A 167 10.03 33.33 -75.73
CA PHE A 167 9.40 32.02 -75.93
C PHE A 167 10.39 30.92 -76.34
N ILE A 168 11.56 31.27 -76.87
CA ILE A 168 12.58 30.30 -77.34
C ILE A 168 13.21 29.57 -76.15
N LEU A 169 13.34 30.26 -75.01
CA LEU A 169 13.84 29.70 -73.75
C LEU A 169 13.03 30.29 -72.57
N PRO A 170 11.82 29.78 -72.32
CA PRO A 170 10.95 30.32 -71.28
C PRO A 170 11.66 30.38 -69.92
N PHE A 171 11.45 31.49 -69.21
CA PHE A 171 11.86 31.58 -67.82
C PHE A 171 11.14 30.51 -67.02
N ARG A 172 11.90 29.65 -66.35
CA ARG A 172 11.33 28.84 -65.28
C ARG A 172 10.95 29.83 -64.21
N THR A 173 9.70 29.78 -63.73
CA THR A 173 9.35 30.50 -62.52
C THR A 173 10.36 30.05 -61.47
N THR A 174 11.16 30.99 -60.95
CA THR A 174 11.85 30.74 -59.69
C THR A 174 10.75 30.24 -58.78
N LEU A 175 10.87 28.98 -58.34
CA LEU A 175 10.14 28.53 -57.18
C LEU A 175 10.62 29.50 -56.10
N GLU A 176 9.88 30.60 -55.92
CA GLU A 176 9.93 31.35 -54.70
C GLU A 176 9.89 30.29 -53.64
N SER A 177 10.97 30.24 -52.88
CA SER A 177 11.14 29.40 -51.74
C SER A 177 10.05 29.77 -50.74
N LYS A 178 8.82 29.29 -51.00
CA LYS A 178 7.86 28.90 -49.99
C LYS A 178 8.40 27.68 -49.21
N THR A 179 9.72 27.56 -49.03
CA THR A 179 10.22 27.38 -47.69
C THR A 179 9.90 28.65 -46.90
N SER A 180 8.61 28.86 -46.59
CA SER A 180 8.33 29.04 -45.18
C SER A 180 9.04 27.86 -44.53
N LEU A 181 10.13 28.10 -43.82
CA LEU A 181 10.53 27.23 -42.74
C LEU A 181 9.30 27.16 -41.84
N ARG A 182 8.31 26.32 -42.20
CA ARG A 182 7.45 25.71 -41.23
C ARG A 182 8.47 24.99 -40.39
N GLN A 183 8.81 25.59 -39.25
CA GLN A 183 9.45 24.87 -38.17
C GLN A 183 8.62 23.60 -38.03
N PHE A 184 9.14 22.49 -38.53
CA PHE A 184 8.60 21.19 -38.22
C PHE A 184 8.88 21.00 -36.74
N SER A 185 7.97 21.51 -35.92
CA SER A 185 7.99 21.35 -34.49
C SER A 185 7.43 19.98 -34.22
N VAL A 186 8.32 18.98 -34.14
CA VAL A 186 7.95 17.66 -33.64
C VAL A 186 7.61 17.81 -32.17
N ARG A 187 6.31 17.71 -31.85
CA ARG A 187 5.84 17.78 -30.47
C ARG A 187 5.46 16.38 -30.03
N MET A 188 6.31 15.78 -29.20
CA MET A 188 6.02 14.52 -28.55
C MET A 188 5.08 14.77 -27.37
N ARG A 189 3.91 14.11 -27.37
CA ARG A 189 3.00 14.12 -26.22
C ARG A 189 2.73 12.67 -25.82
N VAL A 190 3.04 12.34 -24.57
CA VAL A 190 2.76 11.04 -23.98
C VAL A 190 1.32 11.05 -23.45
N HIS A 191 0.48 10.14 -23.94
CA HIS A 191 -0.86 9.89 -23.39
C HIS A 191 -0.94 8.44 -22.92
N GLY A 192 -0.76 8.21 -21.61
CA GLY A 192 -0.70 6.86 -21.04
C GLY A 192 0.53 6.09 -21.53
N GLU A 193 0.36 4.84 -21.95
CA GLU A 193 1.41 3.96 -22.47
C GLU A 193 1.78 4.22 -23.94
N ASN A 194 1.07 5.13 -24.64
CA ASN A 194 1.29 5.37 -26.06
C ASN A 194 1.96 6.72 -26.33
N LEU A 195 3.09 6.68 -27.06
CA LEU A 195 3.77 7.85 -27.59
C LEU A 195 3.13 8.25 -28.92
N VAL A 196 2.52 9.43 -28.99
CA VAL A 196 1.95 9.97 -30.22
C VAL A 196 2.85 11.09 -30.74
N ILE A 197 3.38 10.90 -31.95
CA ILE A 197 4.26 11.85 -32.64
C ILE A 197 3.39 12.69 -33.57
N PHE A 198 3.32 13.99 -33.29
CA PHE A 198 2.64 14.96 -34.16
C PHE A 198 3.69 15.71 -35.00
N CYS A 199 3.56 15.61 -36.32
CA CYS A 199 4.26 16.46 -37.29
C CYS A 199 3.29 17.50 -37.85
N ASN A 200 3.64 18.78 -37.74
CA ASN A 200 2.93 19.92 -38.37
C ASN A 200 3.82 20.59 -39.41
#